data_AF-A0A316K4M6-F1
#
_entry.id   AF-A0A316K4M6-F1
#
_cell.length_a   1.000
_cell.length_b   1.000
_cell.length_c   1.000
_cell.angle_alpha   90.00
_cell.angle_beta   90.00
_cell.angle_gamma   90.00
#
_symmetry.space_group_name_H-M   'P 1'
#
loop_
_entity.id
_entity.type
_entity.pdbx_description
1 polymer ?
#
loop_
_entity_poly.entity_id
_entity_poly.type
_entity_poly.pdbx_seq_one_letter_code
_entity_poly.pdbx_strand_id
1 'polypeptide(L)'
;MKKLLIPITIVAALVITSCDVLETAANDILTTDGGSSEPALTEGEVASGLKEALSVGITNAVDVTSVVDGFLGNAEIRLPFPPDAIKVREKAIEWGLQGQVDKFETTLNRAAEEACKEALPIFKNAITSMTIQDAFGILNGGEGAATNYLKGKTTNDLVTAFRPKVDAAIAKVKLTEYWDPMAEKYNTAMTFTGGEKVNTDLGDYVTRRAITGLFTMVEKEENKIRMDPVARVSELLQKVFGSITGN
;
A
#
# COMPACT_ATOMS: atom_id res chain seq x y z
N MET A 1 -75.46 29.40 -54.96
CA MET A 1 -75.27 29.47 -53.50
C MET A 1 -73.80 29.74 -53.22
N LYS A 2 -73.54 30.78 -52.42
CA LYS A 2 -72.27 31.23 -51.79
C LYS A 2 -71.04 31.48 -52.68
N LYS A 3 -70.75 32.79 -52.81
CA LYS A 3 -69.57 33.47 -53.38
C LYS A 3 -68.42 33.52 -52.36
N LEU A 4 -67.16 33.67 -52.83
CA LEU A 4 -66.09 34.58 -52.34
C LEU A 4 -64.77 34.23 -53.08
N LEU A 5 -64.13 35.03 -53.95
CA LEU A 5 -63.45 36.34 -53.84
C LEU A 5 -62.19 36.38 -52.93
N ILE A 6 -61.02 36.15 -53.56
CA ILE A 6 -59.70 36.89 -53.57
C ILE A 6 -59.35 37.77 -52.34
N PRO A 7 -58.13 37.70 -51.74
CA PRO A 7 -57.04 38.64 -52.13
C PRO A 7 -55.58 38.15 -52.11
N ILE A 8 -54.82 38.88 -52.94
CA ILE A 8 -53.36 39.02 -53.08
C ILE A 8 -52.73 39.62 -51.80
N THR A 9 -51.54 39.13 -51.42
CA THR A 9 -50.53 39.80 -50.55
C THR A 9 -49.17 39.17 -50.87
N ILE A 10 -48.34 39.76 -51.74
CA ILE A 10 -47.17 40.62 -51.47
C ILE A 10 -46.50 40.36 -50.10
N VAL A 11 -45.23 39.94 -50.09
CA VAL A 11 -44.06 40.68 -49.51
C VAL A 11 -42.84 39.75 -49.30
N ALA A 12 -41.71 40.25 -49.83
CA ALA A 12 -40.30 40.08 -49.46
C ALA A 12 -39.61 38.71 -49.58
N ALA A 13 -38.80 38.62 -50.64
CA ALA A 13 -37.51 37.96 -50.60
C ALA A 13 -36.58 38.68 -49.59
N LEU A 14 -36.04 37.94 -48.62
CA LEU A 14 -34.81 38.31 -47.92
C LEU A 14 -33.79 37.20 -48.18
N VAL A 15 -32.84 37.52 -49.05
CA VAL A 15 -31.64 36.74 -49.30
C VAL A 15 -30.65 37.13 -48.19
N ILE A 16 -30.33 36.18 -47.32
CA ILE A 16 -29.20 36.30 -46.39
C ILE A 16 -28.21 35.19 -46.73
N THR A 17 -27.21 35.59 -47.52
CA THR A 17 -25.93 34.92 -47.72
C THR A 17 -25.07 35.13 -46.47
N SER A 18 -24.86 34.08 -45.67
CA SER A 18 -23.70 33.95 -44.79
C SER A 18 -23.65 32.56 -44.17
N CYS A 19 -22.93 31.63 -44.80
CA CYS A 19 -22.51 30.35 -44.20
C CYS A 19 -21.20 29.86 -44.84
N ASP A 20 -20.11 30.66 -44.72
CA ASP A 20 -18.75 30.20 -45.10
C ASP A 20 -17.81 30.08 -43.89
N VAL A 21 -18.33 30.12 -42.65
CA VAL A 21 -17.49 30.04 -41.42
C VAL A 21 -17.68 28.75 -40.63
N LEU A 22 -18.60 27.88 -41.04
CA LEU A 22 -18.85 26.57 -40.41
C LEU A 22 -18.18 25.40 -41.14
N GLU A 23 -17.77 25.56 -42.40
CA GLU A 23 -17.13 24.49 -43.17
C GLU A 23 -15.61 24.40 -42.90
N THR A 24 -14.97 25.52 -42.56
CA THR A 24 -13.54 25.54 -42.18
C THR A 24 -13.30 24.94 -40.79
N ALA A 25 -14.29 25.00 -39.88
CA ALA A 25 -14.21 24.33 -38.57
C ALA A 25 -14.56 22.82 -38.64
N ALA A 26 -15.22 22.38 -39.70
CA ALA A 26 -15.55 20.96 -39.92
C ALA A 26 -14.43 20.21 -40.67
N ASN A 27 -13.66 20.90 -41.53
CA ASN A 27 -12.58 20.26 -42.29
C ASN A 27 -11.25 20.11 -41.53
N ASP A 28 -11.07 20.79 -40.39
CA ASP A 28 -9.89 20.58 -39.51
C ASP A 28 -10.09 19.41 -38.53
N ILE A 29 -11.26 18.77 -38.55
CA ILE A 29 -11.61 17.58 -37.75
C ILE A 29 -11.64 16.30 -38.63
N LEU A 30 -11.60 16.43 -39.95
CA LEU A 30 -11.79 15.30 -40.89
C LEU A 30 -10.50 14.84 -41.61
N THR A 31 -9.34 15.31 -41.18
CA THR A 31 -8.03 14.82 -41.64
C THR A 31 -7.23 14.19 -40.50
N THR A 32 -7.85 13.34 -39.70
CA THR A 32 -7.15 12.36 -38.86
C THR A 32 -7.69 10.97 -39.13
N ASP A 33 -6.86 10.24 -39.87
CA ASP A 33 -6.85 8.81 -40.08
C ASP A 33 -7.39 7.99 -38.90
N GLY A 34 -8.46 7.23 -39.14
CA GLY A 34 -8.72 5.84 -38.71
C GLY A 34 -8.17 5.24 -37.41
N GLY A 35 -7.89 6.00 -36.35
CA GLY A 35 -7.43 5.46 -35.07
C GLY A 35 -8.13 6.14 -33.91
N SER A 36 -8.93 5.39 -33.15
CA SER A 36 -9.46 5.78 -31.85
C SER A 36 -8.31 6.07 -30.88
N SER A 37 -7.78 7.28 -30.95
CA SER A 37 -6.70 7.77 -30.10
C SER A 37 -7.37 8.41 -28.89
N GLU A 38 -7.50 7.66 -27.80
CA GLU A 38 -7.84 8.28 -26.52
C GLU A 38 -6.84 9.41 -26.23
N PRO A 39 -7.26 10.54 -25.62
CA PRO A 39 -6.34 11.59 -25.21
C PRO A 39 -5.22 11.02 -24.34
N ALA A 40 -3.96 11.35 -24.68
CA ALA A 40 -2.82 10.97 -23.86
C ALA A 40 -2.95 11.60 -22.45
N LEU A 41 -2.73 10.80 -21.40
CA LEU A 41 -2.81 11.28 -20.02
C LEU A 41 -1.79 12.39 -19.75
N THR A 42 -2.21 13.38 -18.96
CA THR A 42 -1.30 14.40 -18.42
C THR A 42 -0.45 13.82 -17.29
N GLU A 43 0.72 14.44 -17.04
CA GLU A 43 1.61 14.05 -15.93
C GLU A 43 0.90 14.11 -14.56
N GLY A 44 0.00 15.07 -14.38
CA GLY A 44 -0.79 15.23 -13.15
C GLY A 44 -1.82 14.11 -12.96
N GLU A 45 -2.47 13.66 -14.03
CA GLU A 45 -3.40 12.53 -14.01
C GLU A 45 -2.66 11.22 -13.70
N VAL A 46 -1.49 11.01 -14.30
CA VAL A 46 -0.64 9.84 -14.01
C VAL A 46 -0.24 9.80 -12.55
N ALA A 47 0.25 10.93 -12.01
CA ALA A 47 0.65 11.02 -10.61
C ALA A 47 -0.54 10.80 -9.66
N SER A 48 -1.70 11.36 -9.98
CA SER A 48 -2.92 11.21 -9.16
C SER A 48 -3.44 9.78 -9.16
N GLY A 49 -3.47 9.14 -10.33
CA GLY A 49 -3.83 7.73 -10.47
C GLY A 49 -2.91 6.86 -9.65
N LEU A 50 -1.58 7.02 -9.77
CA LEU A 50 -0.64 6.24 -8.98
C LEU A 50 -0.87 6.40 -7.46
N LYS A 51 -1.08 7.64 -6.99
CA LYS A 51 -1.37 7.89 -5.55
C LYS A 51 -2.66 7.19 -5.10
N GLU A 52 -3.69 7.16 -5.94
CA GLU A 52 -4.93 6.43 -5.67
C GLU A 52 -4.67 4.93 -5.53
N ALA A 53 -3.98 4.32 -6.50
CA ALA A 53 -3.59 2.89 -6.44
C ALA A 53 -2.82 2.57 -5.17
N LEU A 54 -1.80 3.37 -4.86
CA LEU A 54 -0.99 3.16 -3.67
C LEU A 54 -1.82 3.31 -2.40
N SER A 55 -2.75 4.26 -2.36
CA SER A 55 -3.64 4.42 -1.20
C SER A 55 -4.52 3.20 -0.98
N VAL A 56 -5.03 2.58 -2.06
CA VAL A 56 -5.80 1.33 -1.97
C VAL A 56 -4.91 0.17 -1.52
N GLY A 57 -3.77 -0.05 -2.17
CA GLY A 57 -2.86 -1.15 -1.85
C GLY A 57 -2.32 -1.07 -0.42
N ILE A 58 -1.98 0.12 0.06
CA ILE A 58 -1.62 0.34 1.46
C ILE A 58 -2.77 0.06 2.41
N THR A 59 -3.99 0.48 2.07
CA THR A 59 -5.16 0.20 2.91
C THR A 59 -5.35 -1.31 3.07
N ASN A 60 -5.31 -2.05 1.96
CA ASN A 60 -5.40 -3.51 1.98
C ASN A 60 -4.28 -4.16 2.82
N ALA A 61 -3.03 -3.70 2.64
CA ALA A 61 -1.89 -4.23 3.39
C ALA A 61 -2.02 -3.97 4.90
N VAL A 62 -2.45 -2.77 5.30
CA VAL A 62 -2.69 -2.43 6.72
C VAL A 62 -3.87 -3.23 7.27
N ASP A 63 -4.96 -3.36 6.52
CA ASP A 63 -6.14 -4.12 6.96
C ASP A 63 -5.78 -5.59 7.23
N VAL A 64 -5.01 -6.23 6.34
CA VAL A 64 -4.56 -7.62 6.55
C VAL A 64 -3.60 -7.75 7.73
N THR A 65 -2.72 -6.77 7.95
CA THR A 65 -1.70 -6.86 9.01
C THR A 65 -2.17 -6.40 10.39
N SER A 66 -3.28 -5.67 10.47
CA SER A 66 -3.76 -5.06 11.73
C SER A 66 -4.94 -5.79 12.40
N VAL A 67 -5.43 -6.85 11.76
CA VAL A 67 -6.50 -7.71 12.30
C VAL A 67 -5.96 -8.87 13.11
N VAL A 68 -6.83 -9.46 13.93
CA VAL A 68 -6.57 -10.72 14.61
C VAL A 68 -6.21 -11.78 13.56
N ASP A 69 -5.06 -12.41 13.76
CA ASP A 69 -4.45 -13.46 12.93
C ASP A 69 -3.86 -12.94 11.62
N GLY A 70 -3.81 -11.62 11.45
CA GLY A 70 -3.11 -10.96 10.36
C GLY A 70 -1.62 -11.31 10.32
N PHE A 71 -0.98 -11.42 11.50
CA PHE A 71 0.38 -11.93 11.60
C PHE A 71 0.40 -13.41 11.98
N LEU A 72 -0.28 -13.81 13.06
CA LEU A 72 -0.14 -15.18 13.59
C LEU A 72 -0.59 -16.25 12.59
N GLY A 73 -1.65 -15.97 11.83
CA GLY A 73 -2.22 -16.85 10.82
C GLY A 73 -1.55 -16.75 9.44
N ASN A 74 -0.67 -15.78 9.23
CA ASN A 74 -0.03 -15.54 7.93
C ASN A 74 1.43 -15.98 7.93
N ALA A 75 1.72 -17.12 7.31
CA ALA A 75 3.07 -17.70 7.29
C ALA A 75 4.15 -16.81 6.66
N GLU A 76 3.79 -15.86 5.78
CA GLU A 76 4.74 -14.96 5.13
C GLU A 76 5.28 -13.89 6.08
N ILE A 77 4.47 -13.47 7.07
CA ILE A 77 4.81 -12.35 7.96
C ILE A 77 4.77 -12.69 9.43
N ARG A 78 4.29 -13.89 9.81
CA ARG A 78 4.26 -14.39 11.19
C ARG A 78 5.59 -14.11 11.86
N LEU A 79 5.52 -13.46 13.01
CA LEU A 79 6.71 -13.16 13.81
C LEU A 79 7.27 -14.50 14.31
N PRO A 80 8.48 -14.88 13.87
CA PRO A 80 9.13 -16.03 14.45
C PRO A 80 9.56 -15.68 15.87
N PHE A 81 9.93 -16.71 16.63
CA PHE A 81 10.72 -16.47 17.84
C PHE A 81 11.97 -15.66 17.48
N PRO A 82 12.42 -14.75 18.37
CA PRO A 82 13.74 -14.15 18.22
C PRO A 82 14.77 -15.27 17.96
N PRO A 83 15.68 -15.15 16.98
CA PRO A 83 16.64 -16.22 16.65
C PRO A 83 17.41 -16.71 17.89
N ASP A 84 17.77 -15.72 18.68
CA ASP A 84 18.29 -15.73 20.03
C ASP A 84 17.50 -16.55 21.07
N ALA A 85 16.17 -16.61 20.93
CA ALA A 85 15.23 -17.30 21.81
C ALA A 85 15.03 -18.78 21.43
N ILE A 86 15.56 -19.24 20.29
CA ILE A 86 15.18 -20.55 19.73
C ILE A 86 15.58 -21.70 20.67
N LYS A 87 16.82 -21.71 21.18
CA LYS A 87 17.29 -22.75 22.10
C LYS A 87 16.50 -22.77 23.41
N VAL A 88 16.13 -21.58 23.87
CA VAL A 88 15.31 -21.37 25.05
C VAL A 88 13.92 -21.96 24.86
N ARG A 89 13.30 -21.66 23.71
CA ARG A 89 12.02 -22.25 23.29
C ARG A 89 12.11 -23.78 23.28
N GLU A 90 13.14 -24.35 22.66
CA GLU A 90 13.32 -25.80 22.57
C GLU A 90 13.38 -26.45 23.96
N LYS A 91 14.16 -25.88 24.90
CA LYS A 91 14.22 -26.37 26.28
C LYS A 91 12.90 -26.23 27.04
N ALA A 92 12.17 -25.13 26.82
CA ALA A 92 10.85 -24.98 27.41
C ALA A 92 9.89 -26.09 26.93
N ILE A 93 9.94 -26.44 25.65
CA ILE A 93 9.14 -27.55 25.08
C ILE A 93 9.53 -28.89 25.69
N GLU A 94 10.84 -29.19 25.78
CA GLU A 94 11.35 -30.42 26.42
C GLU A 94 10.87 -30.57 27.87
N TRP A 95 10.68 -29.46 28.58
CA TRP A 95 10.18 -29.42 29.96
C TRP A 95 8.65 -29.41 30.07
N GLY A 96 7.92 -29.60 28.96
CA GLY A 96 6.47 -29.64 28.95
C GLY A 96 5.79 -28.26 29.00
N LEU A 97 6.52 -27.17 28.72
CA LEU A 97 6.01 -25.79 28.76
C LEU A 97 5.53 -25.29 27.38
N GLN A 98 4.98 -26.18 26.55
CA GLN A 98 4.49 -25.84 25.21
C GLN A 98 3.45 -24.71 25.25
N GLY A 99 2.51 -24.75 26.20
CA GLY A 99 1.46 -23.71 26.29
C GLY A 99 2.02 -22.31 26.58
N GLN A 100 3.14 -22.21 27.30
CA GLN A 100 3.82 -20.95 27.59
C GLN A 100 4.54 -20.42 26.33
N VAL A 101 5.16 -21.33 25.57
CA VAL A 101 5.77 -21.03 24.27
C VAL A 101 4.71 -20.51 23.28
N ASP A 102 3.57 -21.20 23.16
CA ASP A 102 2.49 -20.80 22.25
C ASP A 102 1.89 -19.44 22.64
N LYS A 103 1.71 -19.21 23.95
CA LYS A 103 1.25 -17.93 24.48
C LYS A 103 2.24 -16.81 24.20
N PHE A 104 3.54 -17.08 24.32
CA PHE A 104 4.59 -16.12 24.00
C PHE A 104 4.53 -15.73 22.52
N GLU A 105 4.52 -16.71 21.63
CA GLU A 105 4.46 -16.48 20.19
C GLU A 105 3.20 -15.72 19.77
N THR A 106 2.05 -16.15 20.30
CA THR A 106 0.77 -15.47 20.08
C THR A 106 0.88 -14.00 20.49
N THR A 107 1.47 -13.71 21.65
CA THR A 107 1.61 -12.33 22.12
C THR A 107 2.47 -11.49 21.18
N LEU A 108 3.63 -12.00 20.73
CA LEU A 108 4.48 -11.24 19.80
C LEU A 108 3.72 -10.87 18.53
N ASN A 109 2.97 -11.82 17.98
CA ASN A 109 2.16 -11.60 16.79
C ASN A 109 1.00 -10.62 17.06
N ARG A 110 0.31 -10.72 18.19
CA ARG A 110 -0.73 -9.74 18.59
C ARG A 110 -0.16 -8.34 18.78
N ALA A 111 1.06 -8.21 19.29
CA ALA A 111 1.73 -6.94 19.46
C ALA A 111 2.05 -6.29 18.10
N ALA A 112 2.46 -7.09 17.11
CA ALA A 112 2.66 -6.63 15.73
C ALA A 112 1.33 -6.20 15.07
N GLU A 113 0.27 -6.98 15.24
CA GLU A 113 -1.09 -6.66 14.74
C GLU A 113 -1.59 -5.32 15.32
N GLU A 114 -1.45 -5.14 16.64
CA GLU A 114 -1.86 -3.90 17.31
C GLU A 114 -1.05 -2.68 16.82
N ALA A 115 0.26 -2.85 16.62
CA ALA A 115 1.12 -1.77 16.15
C ALA A 115 0.77 -1.34 14.71
N CYS A 116 0.42 -2.28 13.83
CA CYS A 116 0.10 -1.98 12.44
C CYS A 116 -1.14 -1.09 12.26
N LYS A 117 -2.02 -1.00 13.27
CA LYS A 117 -3.16 -0.06 13.27
C LYS A 117 -2.74 1.41 13.14
N GLU A 118 -1.52 1.75 13.54
CA GLU A 118 -1.00 3.12 13.47
C GLU A 118 -0.41 3.48 12.09
N ALA A 119 -0.27 2.51 11.18
CA ALA A 119 0.48 2.71 9.93
C ALA A 119 -0.24 3.56 8.89
N LEU A 120 -1.56 3.43 8.78
CA LEU A 120 -2.34 4.05 7.71
C LEU A 120 -2.18 5.58 7.61
N PRO A 121 -2.26 6.37 8.70
CA PRO A 121 -2.05 7.82 8.60
C PRO A 121 -0.63 8.20 8.15
N ILE A 122 0.39 7.43 8.54
CA ILE A 122 1.79 7.67 8.16
C ILE A 122 1.98 7.47 6.65
N PHE A 123 1.47 6.36 6.12
CA PHE A 123 1.53 6.11 4.69
C PHE A 123 0.71 7.09 3.88
N LYS A 124 -0.51 7.43 4.32
CA LYS A 124 -1.34 8.43 3.63
C LYS A 124 -0.61 9.75 3.50
N ASN A 125 0.05 10.21 4.56
CA ASN A 125 0.85 11.43 4.50
C ASN A 125 2.00 11.32 3.47
N ALA A 126 2.75 10.22 3.47
CA ALA A 126 3.83 10.00 2.51
C ALA A 126 3.32 9.98 1.05
N ILE A 127 2.17 9.35 0.80
CA ILE A 127 1.54 9.30 -0.53
C ILE A 127 1.05 10.68 -0.95
N THR A 128 0.37 11.42 -0.06
CA THR A 128 -0.11 12.77 -0.40
C THR A 128 1.04 13.72 -0.69
N SER A 129 2.15 13.59 0.05
CA SER A 129 3.36 14.40 -0.08
C SER A 129 4.25 14.02 -1.27
N MET A 130 3.93 12.93 -1.99
CA MET A 130 4.68 12.48 -3.15
C MET A 130 4.64 13.52 -4.29
N THR A 131 5.79 13.83 -4.86
CA THR A 131 5.88 14.74 -6.01
C THR A 131 5.50 14.05 -7.32
N ILE A 132 5.25 14.81 -8.38
CA ILE A 132 5.05 14.24 -9.73
C ILE A 132 6.29 13.43 -10.14
N GLN A 133 7.49 13.94 -9.87
CA GLN A 133 8.74 13.24 -10.17
C GLN A 133 8.87 11.91 -9.42
N ASP A 134 8.53 11.88 -8.14
CA ASP A 134 8.51 10.63 -7.36
C ASP A 134 7.53 9.61 -7.98
N ALA A 135 6.34 10.08 -8.38
CA ALA A 135 5.33 9.22 -8.98
C ALA A 135 5.82 8.58 -10.29
N PHE A 136 6.46 9.35 -11.16
CA PHE A 136 7.07 8.81 -12.38
C PHE A 136 8.26 7.89 -12.08
N GLY A 137 9.06 8.19 -11.06
CA GLY A 137 10.13 7.31 -10.61
C GLY A 137 9.61 5.95 -10.16
N ILE A 138 8.51 5.93 -9.42
CA ILE A 138 7.82 4.70 -9.00
C ILE A 138 7.24 3.98 -10.21
N LEU A 139 6.52 4.69 -11.08
CA LEU A 139 5.87 4.11 -12.25
C LEU A 139 6.86 3.32 -13.12
N ASN A 140 8.01 3.95 -13.40
CA ASN A 140 9.09 3.40 -14.23
C ASN A 140 10.03 2.44 -13.48
N GLY A 141 9.95 2.36 -12.15
CA GLY A 141 10.89 1.60 -11.32
C GLY A 141 10.65 0.10 -11.24
N GLY A 142 9.54 -0.40 -11.79
CA GLY A 142 9.17 -1.82 -11.74
C GLY A 142 8.66 -2.29 -10.37
N GLU A 143 8.64 -3.61 -10.15
CA GLU A 143 8.15 -4.24 -8.92
C GLU A 143 8.87 -3.71 -7.67
N GLY A 144 8.10 -3.47 -6.60
CA GLY A 144 8.60 -2.96 -5.33
C GLY A 144 9.08 -1.50 -5.32
N ALA A 145 8.98 -0.75 -6.44
CA ALA A 145 9.46 0.63 -6.49
C ALA A 145 8.70 1.56 -5.53
N ALA A 146 7.37 1.42 -5.43
CA ALA A 146 6.57 2.19 -4.48
C ALA A 146 6.87 1.78 -3.04
N THR A 147 7.04 0.48 -2.81
CA THR A 147 7.39 -0.08 -1.52
C THR A 147 8.73 0.46 -1.03
N ASN A 148 9.74 0.51 -1.88
CA ASN A 148 11.05 1.07 -1.54
C ASN A 148 10.98 2.58 -1.26
N TYR A 149 10.20 3.33 -2.04
CA TYR A 149 9.93 4.73 -1.75
C TYR A 149 9.32 4.91 -0.36
N LEU A 150 8.25 4.16 -0.06
CA LEU A 150 7.56 4.25 1.23
C LEU A 150 8.44 3.81 2.39
N LYS A 151 9.24 2.75 2.25
CA LYS A 151 10.26 2.35 3.24
C LYS A 151 11.17 3.53 3.60
N GLY A 152 11.71 4.22 2.60
CA GLY A 152 12.59 5.37 2.81
C GLY A 152 11.90 6.57 3.46
N LYS A 153 10.61 6.77 3.21
CA LYS A 153 9.85 7.92 3.73
C LYS A 153 9.20 7.70 5.10
N THR A 154 8.91 6.45 5.47
CA THR A 154 8.01 6.17 6.61
C THR A 154 8.62 5.32 7.72
N THR A 155 9.74 4.63 7.50
CA THR A 155 10.26 3.66 8.49
C THR A 155 10.50 4.28 9.86
N ASN A 156 11.07 5.49 9.94
CA ASN A 156 11.34 6.13 11.23
C ASN A 156 10.05 6.52 11.98
N ASP A 157 9.06 7.01 11.25
CA ASP A 157 7.75 7.37 11.80
C ASP A 157 7.00 6.12 12.27
N LEU A 158 7.08 5.02 11.49
CA LEU A 158 6.53 3.72 11.86
C LEU A 158 7.19 3.18 13.13
N VAL A 159 8.52 3.22 13.25
CA VAL A 159 9.22 2.81 14.48
C VAL A 159 8.72 3.63 15.67
N THR A 160 8.62 4.95 15.50
CA THR A 160 8.17 5.87 16.56
C THR A 160 6.73 5.59 17.00
N ALA A 161 5.84 5.31 16.05
CA ALA A 161 4.43 5.02 16.32
C ALA A 161 4.21 3.61 16.87
N PHE A 162 4.94 2.62 16.36
CA PHE A 162 4.74 1.20 16.68
C PHE A 162 5.29 0.86 18.07
N ARG A 163 6.49 1.36 18.40
CA ARG A 163 7.20 1.02 19.63
C ARG A 163 6.32 1.11 20.90
N PRO A 164 5.62 2.21 21.18
CA PRO A 164 4.77 2.29 22.38
C PRO A 164 3.59 1.31 22.37
N LYS A 165 3.05 0.95 21.21
CA LYS A 165 1.95 -0.03 21.09
C LYS A 165 2.45 -1.45 21.34
N VAL A 166 3.61 -1.77 20.79
CA VAL A 166 4.32 -3.03 21.02
C VAL A 166 4.64 -3.18 22.50
N ASP A 167 5.27 -2.18 23.11
CA ASP A 167 5.66 -2.22 24.53
C ASP A 167 4.42 -2.40 25.43
N ALA A 168 3.33 -1.69 25.13
CA ALA A 168 2.06 -1.85 25.86
C ALA A 168 1.45 -3.26 25.70
N ALA A 169 1.54 -3.87 24.51
CA ALA A 169 1.04 -5.22 24.27
C ALA A 169 1.88 -6.29 24.99
N ILE A 170 3.21 -6.16 24.97
CA ILE A 170 4.14 -7.04 25.66
C ILE A 170 3.95 -6.93 27.19
N ALA A 171 3.78 -5.72 27.72
CA ALA A 171 3.58 -5.48 29.14
C ALA A 171 2.31 -6.14 29.70
N LYS A 172 1.21 -6.20 28.91
CA LYS A 172 -0.06 -6.82 29.33
C LYS A 172 0.06 -8.29 29.69
N VAL A 173 0.99 -9.02 29.07
CA VAL A 173 1.18 -10.45 29.32
C VAL A 173 2.40 -10.73 30.20
N LYS A 174 3.04 -9.69 30.74
CA LYS A 174 4.25 -9.79 31.58
C LYS A 174 5.36 -10.58 30.89
N LEU A 175 5.49 -10.43 29.56
CA LEU A 175 6.38 -11.29 28.78
C LEU A 175 7.85 -11.13 29.17
N THR A 176 8.22 -9.88 29.49
CA THR A 176 9.55 -9.49 29.97
C THR A 176 9.90 -10.14 31.30
N GLU A 177 8.92 -10.39 32.20
CA GLU A 177 9.16 -11.10 33.46
C GLU A 177 9.65 -12.54 33.24
N TYR A 178 9.34 -13.14 32.09
CA TYR A 178 9.80 -14.49 31.73
C TYR A 178 10.99 -14.48 30.77
N TRP A 179 11.03 -13.52 29.85
CA TRP A 179 12.07 -13.39 28.83
C TRP A 179 13.40 -12.87 29.39
N ASP A 180 13.38 -11.79 30.16
CA ASP A 180 14.60 -11.10 30.58
C ASP A 180 15.52 -12.01 31.42
N PRO A 181 15.03 -12.74 32.45
CA PRO A 181 15.89 -13.62 33.25
C PRO A 181 16.45 -14.80 32.44
N MET A 182 15.77 -15.18 31.37
CA MET A 182 16.10 -16.31 30.52
C MET A 182 17.15 -15.93 29.48
N ALA A 183 16.96 -14.78 28.83
CA ALA A 183 17.93 -14.16 27.93
C ALA A 183 19.22 -13.77 28.67
N GLU A 184 19.13 -13.22 29.89
CA GLU A 184 20.30 -12.91 30.73
C GLU A 184 21.09 -14.18 31.10
N LYS A 185 20.42 -15.22 31.60
CA LYS A 185 21.09 -16.50 31.93
C LYS A 185 21.77 -17.13 30.72
N TYR A 186 21.12 -17.09 29.55
CA TYR A 186 21.74 -17.53 28.30
C TYR A 186 22.98 -16.68 27.98
N ASN A 187 22.87 -15.35 27.99
CA ASN A 187 24.00 -14.45 27.73
C ASN A 187 25.15 -14.63 28.70
N THR A 188 24.87 -14.92 29.97
CA THR A 188 25.87 -15.30 30.98
C THR A 188 26.54 -16.62 30.60
N ALA A 189 25.78 -17.68 30.30
CA ALA A 189 26.34 -18.97 29.88
C ALA A 189 27.20 -18.85 28.62
N MET A 190 26.73 -18.10 27.61
CA MET A 190 27.46 -17.86 26.37
C MET A 190 28.76 -17.06 26.58
N THR A 191 28.83 -16.22 27.62
CA THR A 191 30.07 -15.54 28.03
C THR A 191 31.12 -16.55 28.52
N PHE A 192 30.70 -17.64 29.16
CA PHE A 192 31.62 -18.70 29.62
C PHE A 192 31.97 -19.71 28.51
N THR A 193 31.07 -19.96 27.57
CA THR A 193 31.27 -20.92 26.48
C THR A 193 31.78 -20.28 25.18
N GLY A 194 31.86 -18.95 25.10
CA GLY A 194 32.38 -18.20 23.96
C GLY A 194 31.46 -18.11 22.75
N GLY A 195 30.13 -18.19 22.92
CA GLY A 195 29.21 -18.03 21.78
C GLY A 195 28.39 -16.74 21.82
N GLU A 196 27.50 -16.59 20.84
CA GLU A 196 26.83 -15.31 20.57
C GLU A 196 25.76 -14.94 21.61
N LYS A 197 25.76 -13.66 22.00
CA LYS A 197 24.79 -13.06 22.91
C LYS A 197 23.56 -12.60 22.15
N VAL A 198 22.45 -12.57 22.87
CA VAL A 198 21.12 -12.23 22.36
C VAL A 198 20.72 -10.79 22.62
N ASN A 199 19.91 -10.21 21.71
CA ASN A 199 19.21 -8.94 21.95
C ASN A 199 18.09 -9.15 22.98
N THR A 200 18.18 -8.45 24.10
CA THR A 200 17.21 -8.53 25.19
C THR A 200 16.01 -7.62 24.99
N ASP A 201 16.07 -6.64 24.07
CA ASP A 201 14.96 -5.73 23.79
C ASP A 201 13.93 -6.37 22.86
N LEU A 202 12.94 -7.03 23.48
CA LEU A 202 11.83 -7.65 22.78
C LEU A 202 10.93 -6.63 22.05
N GLY A 203 10.84 -5.40 22.57
CA GLY A 203 10.05 -4.34 21.97
C GLY A 203 10.63 -3.87 20.63
N ASP A 204 11.95 -3.67 20.56
CA ASP A 204 12.63 -3.35 19.30
C ASP A 204 12.51 -4.48 18.29
N TYR A 205 12.72 -5.74 18.73
CA TYR A 205 12.56 -6.90 17.86
C TYR A 205 11.17 -6.97 17.22
N VAL A 206 10.11 -6.95 18.03
CA VAL A 206 8.74 -7.02 17.52
C VAL A 206 8.42 -5.81 16.64
N THR A 207 8.85 -4.61 17.01
CA THR A 207 8.64 -3.38 16.21
C THR A 207 9.23 -3.53 14.81
N ARG A 208 10.50 -3.94 14.70
CA ARG A 208 11.18 -4.09 13.40
C ARG A 208 10.58 -5.20 12.56
N ARG A 209 10.20 -6.33 13.19
CA ARG A 209 9.56 -7.45 12.50
C ARG A 209 8.15 -7.10 12.02
N ALA A 210 7.37 -6.36 12.82
CA ALA A 210 6.07 -5.86 12.41
C ALA A 210 6.18 -4.94 11.18
N ILE A 211 7.12 -3.98 11.20
CA ILE A 211 7.38 -3.10 10.04
C ILE A 211 7.82 -3.91 8.81
N THR A 212 8.68 -4.90 8.99
CA THR A 212 9.13 -5.77 7.90
C THR A 212 7.95 -6.52 7.28
N GLY A 213 7.12 -7.17 8.10
CA GLY A 213 5.94 -7.90 7.65
C GLY A 213 4.89 -7.01 6.99
N LEU A 214 4.66 -5.81 7.54
CA LEU A 214 3.82 -4.80 6.91
C LEU A 214 4.31 -4.46 5.51
N PHE A 215 5.61 -4.20 5.34
CA PHE A 215 6.16 -3.91 4.02
C PHE A 215 6.14 -5.10 3.06
N THR A 216 6.23 -6.34 3.55
CA THR A 216 6.00 -7.53 2.73
C THR A 216 4.59 -7.53 2.13
N MET A 217 3.57 -7.17 2.93
CA MET A 217 2.20 -7.07 2.42
C MET A 217 1.98 -5.88 1.49
N VAL A 218 2.64 -4.75 1.75
CA VAL A 218 2.63 -3.58 0.85
C VAL A 218 3.21 -3.93 -0.51
N GLU A 219 4.34 -4.62 -0.56
CA GLU A 219 4.99 -5.06 -1.80
C GLU A 219 4.10 -6.01 -2.59
N LYS A 220 3.41 -6.92 -1.90
CA LYS A 220 2.46 -7.84 -2.50
C LYS A 220 1.28 -7.12 -3.16
N GLU A 221 0.72 -6.12 -2.49
CA GLU A 221 -0.37 -5.30 -3.05
C GLU A 221 0.12 -4.41 -4.19
N GLU A 222 1.32 -3.82 -4.10
CA GLU A 222 1.93 -3.08 -5.20
C GLU A 222 2.07 -3.95 -6.46
N ASN A 223 2.68 -5.13 -6.30
CA ASN A 223 2.94 -6.03 -7.43
C ASN A 223 1.63 -6.55 -8.02
N LYS A 224 0.62 -6.81 -7.18
CA LYS A 224 -0.73 -7.15 -7.64
C LYS A 224 -1.34 -6.05 -8.52
N ILE A 225 -1.26 -4.78 -8.11
CA ILE A 225 -1.77 -3.65 -8.91
C ILE A 225 -1.02 -3.52 -10.25
N ARG A 226 0.29 -3.80 -10.27
CA ARG A 226 1.09 -3.79 -11.50
C ARG A 226 0.69 -4.91 -12.46
N MET A 227 0.54 -6.14 -11.95
CA MET A 227 0.35 -7.33 -12.78
C MET A 227 -1.09 -7.60 -13.18
N ASP A 228 -2.06 -7.28 -12.33
CA ASP A 228 -3.47 -7.64 -12.53
C ASP A 228 -4.31 -6.43 -12.96
N PRO A 229 -4.79 -6.38 -14.22
CA PRO A 229 -5.68 -5.31 -14.69
C PRO A 229 -6.97 -5.20 -13.88
N VAL A 230 -7.46 -6.29 -13.26
CA VAL A 230 -8.65 -6.28 -12.41
C VAL A 230 -8.38 -5.59 -11.07
N ALA A 231 -7.14 -5.65 -10.59
CA ALA A 231 -6.71 -4.91 -9.40
C ALA A 231 -6.59 -3.39 -9.66
N ARG A 232 -6.61 -2.97 -10.94
CA ARG A 232 -6.66 -1.56 -11.35
C ARG A 232 -8.12 -1.10 -11.37
N VAL A 233 -8.63 -0.85 -10.16
CA VAL A 233 -10.06 -0.60 -9.88
C VAL A 233 -10.63 0.69 -10.51
N SER A 234 -9.79 1.63 -10.96
CA SER A 234 -10.24 2.83 -11.68
C SER A 234 -9.75 2.86 -13.13
N GLU A 235 -10.54 3.48 -14.01
CA GLU A 235 -10.17 3.68 -15.42
C GLU A 235 -8.84 4.42 -15.55
N LEU A 236 -8.59 5.38 -14.64
CA LEU A 236 -7.34 6.10 -14.58
C LEU A 236 -6.16 5.17 -14.30
N LEU A 237 -6.30 4.23 -13.36
CA LEU A 237 -5.26 3.23 -13.08
C LEU A 237 -5.00 2.29 -14.27
N GLN A 238 -6.06 1.88 -14.96
CA GLN A 238 -5.92 1.04 -16.15
C GLN A 238 -5.15 1.76 -17.25
N LYS A 239 -5.41 3.06 -17.47
CA LYS A 239 -4.67 3.88 -18.44
C LYS A 239 -3.21 4.10 -18.02
N VAL A 240 -2.96 4.41 -16.75
CA VAL A 240 -1.61 4.67 -16.22
C VAL A 240 -0.68 3.46 -16.33
N PHE A 241 -1.15 2.26 -15.98
CA PHE A 241 -0.33 1.05 -16.07
C PHE A 241 -0.46 0.34 -17.43
N GLY A 242 -1.50 0.64 -18.20
CA GLY A 242 -1.68 0.16 -19.58
C GLY A 242 -0.67 0.77 -20.55
N SER A 243 -0.32 2.05 -20.38
CA SER A 243 0.69 2.73 -21.21
C SER A 243 2.10 2.15 -21.09
N ILE A 244 2.42 1.45 -20.00
CA ILE A 244 3.72 0.81 -19.76
C ILE A 244 3.76 -0.61 -20.35
N THR A 245 2.61 -1.30 -20.39
CA THR A 245 2.53 -2.71 -20.81
C THR A 245 2.33 -2.89 -22.32
N GLY A 246 2.02 -1.81 -23.04
CA GLY A 246 1.81 -1.80 -24.49
C GLY A 246 3.03 -1.44 -25.35
N ASN A 247 4.22 -1.26 -24.74
CA ASN A 247 5.49 -1.02 -25.43
C ASN A 247 6.42 -2.24 -25.38
#